data_AF-A0A7S1YWP6-F1
#
_entry.id   AF-A0A7S1YWP6-F1
#
_cell.length_a   1.000
_cell.length_b   1.000
_cell.length_c   1.000
_cell.angle_alpha   90.00
_cell.angle_beta   90.00
_cell.angle_gamma   90.00
#
_symmetry.space_group_name_H-M   'P 1'
#
loop_
_entity.id
_entity.type
_entity.pdbx_description
1 polymer ?
#
loop_
_entity_poly.entity_id
_entity_poly.type
_entity_poly.pdbx_seq_one_letter_code
_entity_poly.pdbx_strand_id
1 'polypeptide(L)'
;VEKLSWNEMLRFATTGNARGGETVTQCREDDYKFLSVFKWEERKGHDILFKAFWKAFSPFRKRNSRNGVCLIVVTSLYHRTFKEIQNDLLFYWNEIDNQQQMQNNHNNYNNSTLPWNSNILLLSGLPTHTLRRLYKTVDAFVLPTRGEGWGRPYMEAMSMSLPIIATNWSGPTAFVTNENGYLLPIHDTLIDAKLDAFPGHLWANPVEEKLVKIMVHLVNNPNEGAEKGQKGRKDVVDLWSHEVVGKDLMKHFNRIAASSSFSLVAAEEEKGQKNKNNAIDPVLSNFDNNMKGKSEL
;
A
#
# COMPACT_ATOMS: atom_id res chain seq x y z
N VAL A 1 5.12 -18.37 -14.21
CA VAL A 1 4.99 -17.00 -14.76
C VAL A 1 6.30 -16.65 -15.44
N GLU A 2 6.26 -16.40 -16.75
CA GLU A 2 7.41 -15.95 -17.53
C GLU A 2 7.70 -14.45 -17.28
N LYS A 3 8.92 -13.98 -17.57
CA LYS A 3 9.25 -12.55 -17.51
C LYS A 3 8.54 -11.78 -18.65
N LEU A 4 8.27 -10.50 -18.44
CA LEU A 4 7.84 -9.58 -19.50
C LEU A 4 9.10 -9.11 -20.24
N SER A 5 9.16 -9.26 -21.57
CA SER A 5 10.31 -8.74 -22.32
C SER A 5 10.32 -7.22 -22.31
N TRP A 6 11.50 -6.61 -22.48
CA TRP A 6 11.65 -5.16 -22.58
C TRP A 6 10.76 -4.56 -23.68
N ASN A 7 10.76 -5.18 -24.86
CA ASN A 7 9.93 -4.75 -25.99
C ASN A 7 8.42 -4.87 -25.73
N GLU A 8 7.97 -5.89 -25.00
CA GLU A 8 6.56 -5.97 -24.58
C GLU A 8 6.21 -4.88 -23.57
N MET A 9 7.12 -4.57 -22.63
CA MET A 9 6.91 -3.51 -21.62
C MET A 9 6.72 -2.14 -22.28
N LEU A 10 7.55 -1.79 -23.25
CA LEU A 10 7.49 -0.50 -23.95
C LEU A 10 6.18 -0.27 -24.72
N ARG A 11 5.43 -1.33 -25.06
CA ARG A 11 4.09 -1.19 -25.69
C ARG A 11 3.05 -0.56 -24.76
N PHE A 12 3.29 -0.57 -23.46
CA PHE A 12 2.42 0.04 -22.45
C PHE A 12 2.92 1.39 -21.93
N ALA A 13 4.06 1.87 -22.46
CA ALA A 13 4.65 3.12 -22.04
C ALA A 13 3.81 4.32 -22.48
N THR A 14 3.46 5.18 -21.53
CA THR A 14 2.74 6.45 -21.79
C THR A 14 3.69 7.64 -21.86
N THR A 15 4.88 7.54 -21.26
CA THR A 15 5.97 8.52 -21.41
C THR A 15 6.63 8.40 -22.77
N GLY A 16 6.32 9.34 -23.67
CA GLY A 16 6.97 9.47 -24.97
C GLY A 16 6.22 10.48 -25.84
N ASN A 17 6.63 11.75 -25.82
CA ASN A 17 6.10 12.72 -26.77
C ASN A 17 6.75 12.43 -28.12
N ALA A 18 5.95 11.94 -29.06
CA ALA A 18 6.37 11.62 -30.41
C ALA A 18 6.86 12.86 -31.15
N ARG A 19 8.18 12.96 -31.34
CA ARG A 19 8.74 13.38 -32.62
C ARG A 19 9.39 12.14 -33.23
N GLY A 20 8.70 11.47 -34.14
CA GLY A 20 9.28 10.38 -34.95
C GLY A 20 9.04 8.93 -34.50
N GLY A 21 8.12 8.66 -33.57
CA GLY A 21 7.64 7.29 -33.31
C GLY A 21 8.52 6.41 -32.40
N GLU A 22 9.61 6.93 -31.84
CA GLU A 22 10.39 6.24 -30.81
C GLU A 22 10.08 6.80 -29.40
N THR A 23 9.73 5.90 -28.49
CA THR A 23 9.54 6.19 -27.08
C THR A 23 10.91 6.50 -26.46
N VAL A 24 11.27 7.79 -26.33
CA VAL A 24 12.55 8.20 -25.72
C VAL A 24 12.46 8.04 -24.20
N THR A 25 12.71 6.83 -23.73
CA THR A 25 12.97 6.51 -22.31
C THR A 25 14.44 6.09 -22.22
N GLN A 26 15.20 6.68 -21.28
CA GLN A 26 16.59 6.27 -21.04
C GLN A 26 16.73 5.05 -20.12
N CYS A 27 15.62 4.54 -19.57
CA CYS A 27 15.63 3.27 -18.89
C CYS A 27 16.08 2.18 -19.88
N ARG A 28 16.98 1.31 -19.42
CA ARG A 28 17.52 0.20 -20.20
C ARG A 28 17.18 -1.14 -19.56
N GLU A 29 17.27 -2.18 -20.38
CA GLU A 29 17.02 -3.55 -19.93
C GLU A 29 17.99 -3.99 -18.81
N ASP A 30 19.22 -3.48 -18.78
CA ASP A 30 20.27 -3.78 -17.80
C ASP A 30 20.23 -2.90 -16.54
N ASP A 31 19.35 -1.91 -16.46
CA ASP A 31 19.25 -1.01 -15.30
C ASP A 31 18.67 -1.72 -14.07
N TYR A 32 19.01 -1.23 -12.88
CA TYR A 32 18.29 -1.59 -11.66
C TYR A 32 16.90 -0.94 -11.67
N LYS A 33 15.84 -1.73 -11.64
CA LYS A 33 14.46 -1.28 -11.83
C LYS A 33 13.70 -1.29 -10.51
N PHE A 34 13.36 -0.10 -10.03
CA PHE A 34 12.33 0.08 -9.01
C PHE A 34 10.95 0.03 -9.66
N LEU A 35 10.00 -0.64 -9.03
CA LEU A 35 8.60 -0.67 -9.42
C LEU A 35 7.73 0.01 -8.36
N SER A 36 6.78 0.82 -8.82
CA SER A 36 5.68 1.30 -7.99
C SER A 36 4.36 1.09 -8.72
N VAL A 37 3.35 0.59 -8.03
CA VAL A 37 2.02 0.31 -8.60
C VAL A 37 0.97 1.01 -7.74
N PHE A 38 0.35 2.05 -8.27
CA PHE A 38 -0.65 2.83 -7.52
C PHE A 38 -1.60 3.59 -8.44
N LYS A 39 -2.76 3.98 -7.90
CA LYS A 39 -3.65 4.97 -8.51
C LYS A 39 -3.11 6.36 -8.24
N TRP A 40 -3.08 7.25 -9.23
CA TRP A 40 -2.54 8.62 -9.07
C TRP A 40 -3.38 9.48 -8.11
N GLU A 41 -3.07 9.39 -6.82
CA GLU A 41 -3.73 10.09 -5.71
C GLU A 41 -2.69 10.55 -4.70
N GLU A 42 -2.90 11.71 -4.08
CA GLU A 42 -1.98 12.29 -3.09
C GLU A 42 -1.65 11.30 -1.97
N ARG A 43 -2.65 10.55 -1.48
CA ARG A 43 -2.46 9.50 -0.46
C ARG A 43 -1.36 8.49 -0.83
N LYS A 44 -1.09 8.24 -2.11
CA LYS A 44 -0.10 7.26 -2.57
C LYS A 44 1.35 7.77 -2.52
N GLY A 45 1.57 9.05 -2.22
CA GLY A 45 2.93 9.56 -2.01
C GLY A 45 3.74 9.74 -3.29
N HIS A 46 3.09 9.98 -4.44
CA HIS A 46 3.82 10.12 -5.70
C HIS A 46 4.82 11.28 -5.69
N ASP A 47 4.48 12.40 -5.07
CA ASP A 47 5.39 13.52 -4.82
C ASP A 47 6.67 13.09 -4.08
N ILE A 48 6.54 12.33 -2.99
CA ILE A 48 7.67 11.82 -2.20
C ILE A 48 8.49 10.83 -3.03
N LEU A 49 7.83 9.94 -3.77
CA LEU A 49 8.48 8.91 -4.57
C LEU A 49 9.39 9.51 -5.65
N PHE A 50 8.86 10.42 -6.47
CA PHE A 50 9.62 11.02 -7.56
C PHE A 50 10.74 11.93 -7.02
N LYS A 51 10.47 12.69 -5.95
CA LYS A 51 11.49 13.54 -5.33
C LYS A 51 12.65 12.73 -4.76
N ALA A 52 12.36 11.68 -3.99
CA ALA A 52 13.40 10.80 -3.46
C ALA A 52 14.17 10.10 -4.58
N PHE A 53 13.49 9.62 -5.62
CA PHE A 53 14.16 8.95 -6.75
C PHE A 53 15.17 9.86 -7.44
N TRP A 54 14.79 11.08 -7.80
CA TRP A 54 15.70 12.01 -8.48
C TRP A 54 16.81 12.55 -7.57
N LYS A 55 16.57 12.70 -6.26
CA LYS A 55 17.62 12.99 -5.29
C LYS A 55 18.62 11.84 -5.15
N ALA A 56 18.16 10.59 -5.20
CA ALA A 56 19.01 9.41 -5.14
C ALA A 56 19.79 9.18 -6.45
N PHE A 57 19.13 9.37 -7.60
CA PHE A 57 19.63 8.99 -8.92
C PHE A 57 19.47 10.15 -9.91
N SER A 58 20.29 11.19 -9.70
CA SER A 58 20.24 12.40 -10.52
C SER A 58 20.31 12.10 -12.03
N PRO A 59 19.40 12.68 -12.84
CA PRO A 59 19.36 12.44 -14.28
C PRO A 59 20.55 13.02 -15.04
N PHE A 60 21.33 13.90 -14.42
CA PHE A 60 22.52 14.52 -15.02
C PHE A 60 23.82 13.79 -14.69
N ARG A 61 23.78 12.75 -13.85
CA ARG A 61 24.97 11.98 -13.53
C ARG A 61 25.38 11.15 -14.75
N LYS A 62 26.61 11.36 -15.25
CA LYS A 62 27.17 10.51 -16.33
C LYS A 62 27.12 9.05 -15.90
N ARG A 63 26.50 8.20 -16.72
CA ARG A 63 26.53 6.74 -16.53
C ARG A 63 27.98 6.28 -16.58
N ASN A 64 28.50 5.79 -15.46
CA ASN A 64 29.73 5.01 -15.46
C ASN A 64 29.35 3.54 -15.67
N SER A 65 29.79 3.02 -16.81
CA SER A 65 29.78 1.68 -17.42
C SER A 65 29.14 0.42 -16.79
N ARG A 66 28.46 0.37 -15.64
CA ARG A 66 27.84 -0.89 -15.13
C ARG A 66 26.49 -0.74 -14.44
N ASN A 67 25.50 -0.24 -15.19
CA ASN A 67 24.05 -0.25 -14.91
C ASN A 67 23.52 1.07 -14.31
N GLY A 68 22.51 1.64 -14.96
CA GLY A 68 21.76 2.79 -14.44
C GLY A 68 20.65 2.34 -13.50
N VAL A 69 19.79 3.28 -13.11
CA VAL A 69 18.63 3.00 -12.26
C VAL A 69 17.39 3.59 -12.92
N CYS A 70 16.32 2.81 -12.97
CA CYS A 70 15.04 3.21 -13.55
C CYS A 70 13.92 3.11 -12.51
N LEU A 71 12.98 4.06 -12.54
CA LEU A 71 11.73 3.97 -11.81
C LEU A 71 10.59 3.67 -12.79
N ILE A 72 10.00 2.49 -12.67
CA ILE A 72 8.82 2.07 -13.41
C ILE A 72 7.60 2.34 -12.54
N VAL A 73 6.64 3.10 -13.05
CA VAL A 73 5.38 3.38 -12.35
C VAL A 73 4.22 2.88 -13.17
N VAL A 74 3.47 1.93 -12.62
CA VAL A 74 2.19 1.50 -13.19
C VAL A 74 1.08 2.28 -12.52
N THR A 75 0.37 3.09 -13.29
CA THR A 75 -0.75 3.90 -12.80
C THR A 75 -1.94 3.81 -13.73
N SER A 76 -3.15 3.97 -13.18
CA SER A 76 -4.36 4.10 -13.96
C SER A 76 -4.74 5.56 -14.18
N LEU A 77 -5.15 5.87 -15.42
CA LEU A 77 -5.57 7.21 -15.86
C LEU A 77 -7.07 7.50 -15.62
N TYR A 78 -7.75 6.79 -14.72
CA TYR A 78 -9.20 6.92 -14.53
C TYR A 78 -9.69 8.31 -14.09
N HIS A 79 -8.86 9.08 -13.37
CA HIS A 79 -9.27 10.39 -12.83
C HIS A 79 -8.28 11.53 -13.15
N ARG A 80 -7.23 11.22 -13.91
CA ARG A 80 -6.20 12.19 -14.32
C ARG A 80 -5.81 11.89 -15.76
N THR A 81 -5.79 12.95 -16.55
CA THR A 81 -5.20 12.95 -17.88
C THR A 81 -3.69 12.81 -17.79
N PHE A 82 -3.07 12.30 -18.85
CA PHE A 82 -1.61 12.24 -18.94
C PHE A 82 -0.96 13.62 -18.77
N LYS A 83 -1.60 14.69 -19.26
CA LYS A 83 -1.12 16.06 -19.12
C LYS A 83 -1.07 16.52 -17.65
N GLU A 84 -2.05 16.16 -16.83
CA GLU A 84 -2.04 16.48 -15.40
C GLU A 84 -0.88 15.76 -14.69
N ILE A 85 -0.66 14.48 -15.00
CA ILE A 85 0.47 13.72 -14.46
C ILE A 85 1.81 14.35 -14.87
N GLN A 86 1.94 14.80 -16.12
CA GLN A 86 3.13 15.51 -16.58
C GLN A 86 3.36 16.83 -15.84
N ASN A 87 2.29 17.57 -15.56
CA ASN A 87 2.37 18.81 -14.79
C ASN A 87 2.83 18.55 -13.35
N ASP A 88 2.28 17.52 -12.69
CA ASP A 88 2.71 17.10 -11.35
C ASP A 88 4.20 16.75 -11.32
N LEU A 89 4.65 15.94 -12.29
CA LEU A 89 6.06 15.57 -12.41
C LEU A 89 6.97 16.79 -12.64
N LEU A 90 6.56 17.71 -13.52
CA LEU A 90 7.29 18.95 -13.76
C LEU A 90 7.36 19.81 -12.50
N PHE A 91 6.27 19.89 -11.74
CA PHE A 91 6.22 20.60 -10.47
C PHE A 91 7.21 19.99 -9.46
N TYR A 92 7.18 18.67 -9.26
CA TYR A 92 8.12 17.98 -8.34
C TYR A 92 9.58 18.17 -8.75
N TRP A 93 9.85 18.10 -10.06
CA TRP A 93 11.19 18.33 -10.60
C TRP A 93 11.68 19.74 -10.28
N ASN A 94 10.87 20.75 -10.56
CA ASN A 94 11.23 22.15 -10.33
C ASN A 94 11.49 22.43 -8.84
N GLU A 95 10.75 21.80 -7.92
CA GLU A 95 11.04 21.92 -6.49
C GLU A 95 12.44 21.42 -6.12
N ILE A 96 12.87 20.28 -6.67
CA ILE A 96 14.20 19.71 -6.41
C ILE A 96 15.30 20.54 -7.07
N ASP A 97 15.09 20.94 -8.31
CA ASP A 97 16.08 21.68 -9.09
C ASP A 97 16.36 23.05 -8.45
N ASN A 98 15.31 23.78 -8.05
CA ASN A 98 15.43 25.03 -7.32
C ASN A 98 16.19 24.87 -5.98
N GLN A 99 15.95 23.78 -5.25
CA GLN A 99 16.68 23.48 -4.01
C GLN A 99 18.18 23.27 -4.27
N GLN A 100 18.55 22.59 -5.36
CA GLN A 100 19.94 22.33 -5.73
C GLN A 100 20.64 23.58 -6.28
N GLN A 101 19.95 24.42 -7.06
CA GLN A 101 20.50 25.67 -7.59
C GLN A 101 20.82 26.67 -6.46
N MET A 102 19.93 26.82 -5.48
CA MET A 102 20.17 27.67 -4.31
C MET A 102 21.40 27.24 -3.49
N GLN A 103 21.75 25.96 -3.51
CA GLN A 103 22.95 25.44 -2.84
C GLN A 103 24.23 25.64 -3.67
N ASN A 104 24.14 25.74 -5.00
CA ASN A 104 25.29 25.67 -5.91
C ASN A 104 25.66 27.00 -6.62
N ASN A 105 24.98 28.12 -6.33
CA ASN A 105 25.25 29.45 -6.93
C ASN A 105 25.35 29.46 -8.47
N HIS A 106 24.67 28.53 -9.16
CA HIS A 106 24.66 28.44 -10.62
C HIS A 106 23.27 28.77 -11.18
N ASN A 107 23.17 29.90 -11.88
CA ASN A 107 22.02 30.28 -12.69
C ASN A 107 22.27 29.83 -14.14
N ASN A 108 21.74 28.67 -14.54
CA ASN A 108 21.38 28.44 -15.94
C ASN A 108 20.76 27.05 -16.14
N TYR A 109 19.44 26.97 -16.22
CA TYR A 109 18.69 26.11 -17.15
C TYR A 109 17.27 26.67 -17.29
N ASN A 110 16.68 26.57 -18.49
CA ASN A 110 15.30 27.02 -18.75
C ASN A 110 14.31 26.06 -18.08
N ASN A 111 13.66 26.51 -16.99
CA ASN A 111 12.80 25.78 -16.04
C ASN A 111 11.44 25.26 -16.57
N SER A 112 11.30 24.97 -17.86
CA SER A 112 9.98 24.73 -18.48
C SER A 112 9.73 23.28 -18.89
N THR A 113 10.71 22.39 -18.75
CA THR A 113 10.62 21.02 -19.26
C THR A 113 11.29 20.03 -18.31
N LEU A 114 10.64 18.90 -18.06
CA LEU A 114 11.27 17.75 -17.43
C LEU A 114 12.56 17.40 -18.19
N PRO A 115 13.62 16.94 -17.50
CA PRO A 115 14.81 16.48 -18.17
C PRO A 115 14.43 15.40 -19.19
N TRP A 116 15.00 15.51 -20.40
CA TRP A 116 14.89 14.48 -21.44
C TRP A 116 15.42 13.10 -20.96
N ASN A 117 16.08 13.07 -19.79
CA ASN A 117 16.64 11.90 -19.13
C ASN A 117 16.03 11.65 -17.74
N SER A 118 14.71 11.59 -17.58
CA SER A 118 14.12 11.46 -16.23
C SER A 118 14.29 10.07 -15.58
N ASN A 119 14.81 9.06 -16.31
CA ASN A 119 14.91 7.65 -15.88
C ASN A 119 13.60 7.09 -15.29
N ILE A 120 12.46 7.58 -15.76
CA ILE A 120 11.13 7.15 -15.34
C ILE A 120 10.40 6.56 -16.53
N LEU A 121 9.75 5.43 -16.30
CA LEU A 121 8.85 4.78 -17.26
C LEU A 121 7.45 4.73 -16.67
N LEU A 122 6.53 5.52 -17.22
CA LEU A 122 5.11 5.43 -16.84
C LEU A 122 4.41 4.39 -17.72
N LEU A 123 3.72 3.46 -17.07
CA LEU A 123 2.96 2.39 -17.70
C LEU A 123 1.48 2.52 -17.31
N SER A 124 0.57 2.28 -18.26
CA SER A 124 -0.88 2.27 -18.02
C SER A 124 -1.56 1.20 -18.85
N GLY A 125 -2.77 0.79 -18.43
CA GLY A 125 -3.59 -0.19 -19.16
C GLY A 125 -3.03 -1.62 -19.15
N LEU A 126 -2.20 -1.98 -18.17
CA LEU A 126 -1.62 -3.33 -18.08
C LEU A 126 -2.70 -4.34 -17.65
N PRO A 127 -2.91 -5.41 -18.44
CA PRO A 127 -3.70 -6.55 -17.98
C PRO A 127 -3.05 -7.23 -16.76
N THR A 128 -3.87 -7.81 -15.88
CA THR A 128 -3.40 -8.49 -14.65
C THR A 128 -2.33 -9.55 -14.94
N HIS A 129 -2.44 -10.28 -16.05
CA HIS A 129 -1.42 -11.27 -16.41
C HIS A 129 -0.06 -10.63 -16.75
N THR A 130 -0.07 -9.49 -17.43
CA THR A 130 1.13 -8.71 -17.76
C THR A 130 1.76 -8.10 -16.50
N LEU A 131 0.96 -7.59 -15.57
CA LEU A 131 1.46 -7.05 -14.30
C LEU A 131 2.24 -8.11 -13.50
N ARG A 132 1.74 -9.36 -13.44
CA ARG A 132 2.48 -10.48 -12.81
C ARG A 132 3.82 -10.77 -13.48
N ARG A 133 3.89 -10.64 -14.81
CA ARG A 133 5.14 -10.80 -15.57
C ARG A 133 6.11 -9.64 -15.30
N LEU A 134 5.59 -8.42 -15.16
CA LEU A 134 6.37 -7.22 -14.79
C LEU A 134 6.99 -7.35 -13.39
N TYR A 135 6.26 -7.87 -12.39
CA TYR A 135 6.86 -8.12 -11.07
C TYR A 135 8.08 -9.06 -11.13
N LYS A 136 8.23 -9.91 -12.16
CA LYS A 136 9.42 -10.76 -12.34
C LYS A 136 10.61 -10.11 -13.03
N THR A 137 10.43 -8.91 -13.57
CA THR A 137 11.46 -8.25 -14.40
C THR A 137 12.13 -7.09 -13.69
N VAL A 138 11.62 -6.71 -12.53
CA VAL A 138 12.10 -5.60 -11.72
C VAL A 138 12.90 -6.11 -10.52
N ASP A 139 13.65 -5.23 -9.89
CA ASP A 139 14.63 -5.59 -8.87
C ASP A 139 14.13 -5.26 -7.45
N ALA A 140 13.28 -4.23 -7.31
CA ALA A 140 12.67 -3.87 -6.04
C ALA A 140 11.29 -3.20 -6.24
N PHE A 141 10.45 -3.28 -5.20
CA PHE A 141 9.18 -2.55 -5.14
C PHE A 141 9.26 -1.41 -4.12
N VAL A 142 8.69 -0.26 -4.43
CA VAL A 142 8.69 0.91 -3.55
C VAL A 142 7.36 1.63 -3.63
N LEU A 143 6.78 1.99 -2.48
CA LEU A 143 5.60 2.83 -2.42
C LEU A 143 5.62 3.66 -1.13
N PRO A 144 5.93 4.97 -1.16
CA PRO A 144 5.88 5.81 0.03
C PRO A 144 4.46 6.32 0.30
N THR A 145 3.50 5.41 0.37
CA THR A 145 2.09 5.73 0.64
C THR A 145 1.91 6.37 2.01
N ARG A 146 1.02 7.34 2.09
CA ARG A 146 0.59 8.01 3.32
C ARG A 146 -0.44 7.16 4.10
N GLY A 147 -0.96 6.09 3.50
CA GLY A 147 -1.79 5.09 4.19
C GLY A 147 -2.41 4.05 3.26
N GLU A 148 -2.47 2.79 3.71
CA GLU A 148 -3.10 1.67 3.01
C GLU A 148 -3.92 0.82 3.97
N GLY A 149 -5.11 0.37 3.55
CA GLY A 149 -5.87 -0.59 4.36
C GLY A 149 -5.14 -1.92 4.54
N TRP A 150 -4.61 -2.48 3.44
CA TRP A 150 -3.75 -3.67 3.46
C TRP A 150 -2.48 -3.47 2.65
N GLY A 151 -2.61 -2.88 1.45
CA GLY A 151 -1.47 -2.67 0.56
C GLY A 151 -1.21 -3.89 -0.33
N ARG A 152 -2.23 -4.30 -1.09
CA ARG A 152 -2.17 -5.41 -2.05
C ARG A 152 -0.93 -5.36 -2.97
N PRO A 153 -0.48 -4.21 -3.51
CA PRO A 153 0.75 -4.16 -4.31
C PRO A 153 2.00 -4.62 -3.56
N TYR A 154 2.12 -4.36 -2.24
CA TYR A 154 3.23 -4.89 -1.45
C TYR A 154 3.15 -6.41 -1.34
N MET A 155 1.97 -6.94 -1.02
CA MET A 155 1.76 -8.38 -0.88
C MET A 155 2.01 -9.10 -2.22
N GLU A 156 1.60 -8.51 -3.34
CA GLU A 156 1.90 -8.99 -4.69
C GLU A 156 3.41 -9.00 -4.93
N ALA A 157 4.11 -7.90 -4.65
CA ALA A 157 5.57 -7.82 -4.82
C ALA A 157 6.33 -8.83 -3.93
N MET A 158 5.97 -8.93 -2.64
CA MET A 158 6.54 -9.91 -1.72
C MET A 158 6.28 -11.34 -2.19
N SER A 159 5.07 -11.65 -2.67
CA SER A 159 4.75 -12.98 -3.22
C SER A 159 5.63 -13.38 -4.41
N MET A 160 6.19 -12.39 -5.10
CA MET A 160 7.09 -12.52 -6.25
C MET A 160 8.57 -12.47 -5.86
N SER A 161 8.89 -12.53 -4.56
CA SER A 161 10.24 -12.45 -4.00
C SER A 161 10.96 -11.12 -4.23
N LEU A 162 10.22 -10.02 -4.42
CA LEU A 162 10.84 -8.71 -4.53
C LEU A 162 11.15 -8.14 -3.13
N PRO A 163 12.35 -7.55 -2.91
CA PRO A 163 12.52 -6.63 -1.79
C PRO A 163 11.55 -5.46 -1.93
N ILE A 164 10.95 -5.07 -0.81
CA ILE A 164 9.98 -3.97 -0.77
C ILE A 164 10.44 -2.86 0.17
N ILE A 165 10.18 -1.60 -0.22
CA ILE A 165 10.21 -0.44 0.67
C ILE A 165 8.77 -0.03 0.95
N ALA A 166 8.34 -0.18 2.19
CA ALA A 166 6.99 0.13 2.63
C ALA A 166 6.99 1.18 3.74
N THR A 167 6.08 2.15 3.68
CA THR A 167 5.84 3.07 4.80
C THR A 167 5.54 2.28 6.06
N ASN A 168 6.22 2.60 7.17
CA ASN A 168 5.99 2.00 8.49
C ASN A 168 4.71 2.56 9.14
N TRP A 169 3.58 2.40 8.46
CA TRP A 169 2.30 2.92 8.88
C TRP A 169 1.14 2.11 8.29
N SER A 170 0.06 1.98 9.05
CA SER A 170 -1.20 1.35 8.61
C SER A 170 -1.05 -0.13 8.22
N GLY A 171 -1.93 -0.64 7.35
CA GLY A 171 -2.03 -2.06 6.99
C GLY A 171 -0.73 -2.82 6.71
N PRO A 172 0.24 -2.26 5.95
CA PRO A 172 1.50 -2.94 5.66
C PRO A 172 2.29 -3.35 6.90
N THR A 173 2.15 -2.64 8.03
CA THR A 173 2.84 -2.98 9.29
C THR A 173 2.40 -4.33 9.89
N ALA A 174 1.29 -4.90 9.44
CA ALA A 174 0.86 -6.22 9.87
C ALA A 174 1.71 -7.37 9.29
N PHE A 175 2.38 -7.15 8.14
CA PHE A 175 3.14 -8.21 7.46
C PHE A 175 4.54 -7.81 7.00
N VAL A 176 4.88 -6.52 7.01
CA VAL A 176 6.23 -6.03 6.69
C VAL A 176 7.00 -5.78 7.97
N THR A 177 8.19 -6.36 8.07
CA THR A 177 9.14 -6.22 9.18
C THR A 177 10.52 -5.87 8.64
N ASN A 178 11.46 -5.52 9.52
CA ASN A 178 12.85 -5.31 9.13
C ASN A 178 13.54 -6.59 8.62
N GLU A 179 12.98 -7.79 8.88
CA GLU A 179 13.53 -9.05 8.41
C GLU A 179 13.15 -9.35 6.96
N ASN A 180 11.97 -8.89 6.53
CA ASN A 180 11.36 -9.28 5.26
C ASN A 180 11.12 -8.11 4.28
N GLY A 181 11.47 -6.89 4.69
CA GLY A 181 11.39 -5.68 3.87
C GLY A 181 12.15 -4.51 4.50
N TYR A 182 11.96 -3.33 3.93
CA TYR A 182 12.53 -2.08 4.42
C TYR A 182 11.39 -1.15 4.85
N LEU A 183 11.35 -0.83 6.15
CA LEU A 183 10.35 0.04 6.73
C LEU A 183 10.78 1.51 6.60
N LEU A 184 10.07 2.27 5.77
CA LEU A 184 10.25 3.70 5.59
C LEU A 184 9.62 4.45 6.77
N PRO A 185 10.42 5.15 7.61
CA PRO A 185 9.88 5.91 8.73
C PRO A 185 9.00 7.08 8.26
N ILE A 186 8.16 7.55 9.18
CA ILE A 186 7.30 8.72 9.01
C ILE A 186 7.77 9.81 9.99
N HIS A 187 7.42 11.06 9.70
CA HIS A 187 7.54 12.15 10.67
C HIS A 187 6.54 11.95 11.83
N ASP A 188 6.85 12.53 12.99
CA ASP A 188 5.95 12.50 14.16
C ASP A 188 4.63 13.24 13.89
N THR A 189 4.64 14.18 12.95
CA THR A 189 3.45 14.92 12.52
C THR A 189 2.72 14.18 11.40
N LEU A 190 1.46 13.85 11.68
CA LEU A 190 0.52 13.41 10.65
C LEU A 190 0.00 14.62 9.86
N ILE A 191 -0.43 14.36 8.63
CA ILE A 191 -0.97 15.38 7.73
C ILE A 191 -2.47 15.21 7.58
N ASP A 192 -3.19 16.33 7.55
CA ASP A 192 -4.62 16.32 7.28
C ASP A 192 -4.88 15.84 5.84
N ALA A 193 -5.71 14.81 5.71
CA ALA A 193 -6.07 14.22 4.43
C ALA A 193 -7.00 15.12 3.59
N LYS A 194 -7.61 16.14 4.21
CA LYS A 194 -8.52 17.11 3.59
C LYS A 194 -9.63 16.43 2.78
N LEU A 195 -10.17 15.34 3.34
CA LEU A 195 -11.26 14.58 2.72
C LEU A 195 -12.59 15.07 3.28
N ASP A 196 -13.42 15.69 2.44
CA ASP A 196 -14.74 16.20 2.84
C ASP A 196 -15.64 15.10 3.45
N ALA A 197 -15.56 13.87 2.91
CA ALA A 197 -16.32 12.73 3.40
C ALA A 197 -15.80 12.18 4.74
N PHE A 198 -14.57 12.51 5.13
CA PHE A 198 -13.93 12.05 6.36
C PHE A 198 -13.18 13.20 7.06
N PRO A 199 -13.90 14.19 7.63
CA PRO A 199 -13.26 15.33 8.31
C PRO A 199 -12.35 14.88 9.44
N GLY A 200 -11.15 15.47 9.53
CA GLY A 200 -10.15 15.12 10.55
C GLY A 200 -9.41 13.80 10.30
N HIS A 201 -9.62 13.15 9.15
CA HIS A 201 -8.82 11.99 8.78
C HIS A 201 -7.36 12.39 8.56
N LEU A 202 -6.45 11.67 9.21
CA LEU A 202 -5.01 11.96 9.17
C LEU A 202 -4.28 10.88 8.38
N TRP A 203 -3.29 11.30 7.60
CA TRP A 203 -2.35 10.40 6.93
C TRP A 203 -0.94 10.50 7.51
N ALA A 204 -0.17 9.43 7.32
CA ALA A 204 1.26 9.48 7.61
C ALA A 204 1.99 10.44 6.68
N ASN A 205 3.11 10.97 7.17
CA ASN A 205 4.03 11.79 6.41
C ASN A 205 5.38 11.06 6.26
N PRO A 206 5.58 10.25 5.21
CA PRO A 206 6.82 9.50 5.00
C PRO A 206 8.06 10.39 4.86
N VAL A 207 9.19 9.98 5.46
CA VAL A 207 10.43 10.77 5.46
C VAL A 207 11.20 10.59 4.15
N GLU A 208 11.15 11.59 3.27
CA GLU A 208 11.76 11.56 1.94
C GLU A 208 13.27 11.26 1.98
N GLU A 209 14.03 11.88 2.89
CA GLU A 209 15.49 11.68 3.00
C GLU A 209 15.85 10.25 3.40
N LYS A 210 14.96 9.56 4.11
CA LYS A 210 15.14 8.15 4.48
C LYS A 210 14.82 7.26 3.30
N LEU A 211 13.81 7.59 2.49
CA LEU A 211 13.54 6.88 1.25
C LEU A 211 14.74 6.92 0.31
N VAL A 212 15.37 8.10 0.12
CA VAL A 212 16.62 8.25 -0.64
C VAL A 212 17.68 7.26 -0.17
N LYS A 213 17.94 7.21 1.15
CA LYS A 213 18.96 6.34 1.74
C LYS A 213 18.66 4.85 1.51
N ILE A 214 17.41 4.44 1.67
CA ILE A 214 17.00 3.03 1.47
C ILE A 214 17.13 2.64 -0.01
N MET A 215 16.72 3.51 -0.94
CA MET A 215 16.84 3.24 -2.38
C MET A 215 18.31 3.09 -2.81
N VAL A 216 19.18 3.99 -2.34
CA VAL A 216 20.63 3.90 -2.59
C VAL A 216 21.21 2.63 -1.97
N HIS A 217 20.80 2.28 -0.75
CA HIS A 217 21.23 1.05 -0.08
C HIS A 217 20.87 -0.20 -0.89
N LEU A 218 19.64 -0.30 -1.38
CA LEU A 218 19.18 -1.45 -2.17
C LEU A 218 19.96 -1.63 -3.48
N VAL A 219 20.22 -0.54 -4.20
CA VAL A 219 21.02 -0.59 -5.44
C VAL A 219 22.45 -1.06 -5.17
N ASN A 220 23.03 -0.66 -4.04
CA ASN A 220 24.39 -1.04 -3.67
C ASN A 220 24.48 -2.44 -3.01
N ASN A 221 23.37 -2.98 -2.50
CA ASN A 221 23.32 -4.26 -1.78
C ASN A 221 22.23 -5.19 -2.34
N PRO A 222 22.28 -5.57 -3.64
CA PRO A 222 21.24 -6.35 -4.28
C PRO A 222 21.05 -7.75 -3.67
N ASN A 223 22.12 -8.36 -3.15
CA ASN A 223 22.04 -9.68 -2.49
C ASN A 223 21.22 -9.61 -1.19
N GLU A 224 21.42 -8.59 -0.35
CA GLU A 224 20.60 -8.37 0.86
C GLU A 224 19.13 -8.13 0.47
N GLY A 225 18.90 -7.33 -0.58
CA GLY A 225 17.56 -7.15 -1.15
C GLY A 225 16.93 -8.49 -1.55
N ALA A 226 17.65 -9.35 -2.27
CA ALA A 226 17.17 -10.65 -2.69
C ALA A 226 16.85 -11.58 -1.50
N GLU A 227 17.67 -11.58 -0.45
CA GLU A 227 17.43 -12.36 0.78
C GLU A 227 16.15 -11.90 1.49
N LYS A 228 15.97 -10.58 1.67
CA LYS A 228 14.73 -10.03 2.24
C LYS A 228 13.51 -10.34 1.38
N GLY A 229 13.63 -10.26 0.05
CA GLY A 229 12.57 -10.63 -0.88
C GLY A 229 12.17 -12.10 -0.77
N GLN A 230 13.14 -13.02 -0.64
CA GLN A 230 12.88 -14.44 -0.42
C GLN A 230 12.17 -14.69 0.91
N LYS A 231 12.63 -14.05 1.99
CA LYS A 231 11.98 -14.09 3.30
C LYS A 231 10.56 -13.53 3.23
N GLY A 232 10.35 -12.39 2.57
CA GLY A 232 9.04 -11.80 2.31
C GLY A 232 8.09 -12.78 1.62
N ARG A 233 8.53 -13.44 0.55
CA ARG A 233 7.70 -14.47 -0.11
C ARG A 233 7.34 -15.61 0.82
N LYS A 234 8.31 -16.11 1.61
CA LYS A 234 8.07 -17.18 2.57
C LYS A 234 6.99 -16.77 3.57
N ASP A 235 7.10 -15.59 4.15
CA ASP A 235 6.13 -15.07 5.12
C ASP A 235 4.73 -14.91 4.49
N VAL A 236 4.64 -14.41 3.25
CA VAL A 236 3.36 -14.33 2.52
C VAL A 236 2.71 -15.70 2.34
N VAL A 237 3.47 -16.70 1.93
CA VAL A 237 2.94 -18.06 1.71
C VAL A 237 2.50 -18.70 3.02
N ASP A 238 3.34 -18.60 4.06
CA ASP A 238 3.15 -19.31 5.31
C ASP A 238 2.09 -18.66 6.22
N LEU A 239 1.90 -17.34 6.12
CA LEU A 239 1.04 -16.58 7.04
C LEU A 239 -0.17 -15.95 6.36
N TRP A 240 -0.08 -15.63 5.06
CA TRP A 240 -1.06 -14.75 4.39
C TRP A 240 -1.64 -15.35 3.10
N SER A 241 -1.37 -16.62 2.81
CA SER A 241 -1.99 -17.30 1.68
C SER A 241 -3.49 -17.47 1.89
N HIS A 242 -4.25 -17.60 0.79
CA HIS A 242 -5.70 -17.80 0.87
C HIS A 242 -6.09 -19.00 1.73
N GLU A 243 -5.28 -20.06 1.74
CA GLU A 243 -5.53 -21.24 2.57
C GLU A 243 -5.37 -20.91 4.06
N VAL A 244 -4.31 -20.21 4.45
CA VAL A 244 -4.04 -19.82 5.84
C VAL A 244 -5.13 -18.89 6.35
N VAL A 245 -5.42 -17.83 5.60
CA VAL A 245 -6.49 -16.87 5.96
C VAL A 245 -7.86 -17.56 5.99
N GLY A 246 -8.12 -18.47 5.06
CA GLY A 246 -9.37 -19.26 5.03
C GLY A 246 -9.54 -20.11 6.29
N LYS A 247 -8.48 -20.76 6.77
CA LYS A 247 -8.50 -21.52 8.03
C LYS A 247 -8.79 -20.61 9.23
N ASP A 248 -8.21 -19.42 9.29
CA ASP A 248 -8.45 -18.48 10.38
C ASP A 248 -9.89 -17.92 10.36
N LEU A 249 -10.42 -17.61 9.17
CA LEU A 249 -11.83 -17.24 9.03
C LEU A 249 -12.76 -18.36 9.51
N MET A 250 -12.49 -19.61 9.16
CA MET A 250 -13.28 -20.76 9.63
C MET A 250 -13.23 -20.93 11.15
N LYS A 251 -12.09 -20.68 11.81
CA LYS A 251 -12.00 -20.68 13.28
C LYS A 251 -12.94 -19.62 13.87
N HIS A 252 -12.98 -18.42 13.28
CA HIS A 252 -13.88 -17.36 13.76
C HIS A 252 -15.35 -17.68 13.51
N PHE A 253 -15.72 -18.25 12.35
CA PHE A 253 -17.09 -18.70 12.11
C PHE A 253 -17.53 -19.77 13.10
N ASN A 254 -16.68 -20.78 13.36
CA ASN A 254 -16.98 -21.82 14.33
C ASN A 254 -17.14 -21.26 15.75
N ARG A 255 -16.28 -20.33 16.16
CA ARG A 255 -16.38 -19.63 17.45
C ARG A 255 -17.71 -18.90 17.60
N ILE A 256 -18.12 -18.15 16.56
CA ILE A 256 -19.37 -17.39 16.57
C ILE A 256 -20.56 -18.36 16.62
N ALA A 257 -20.55 -19.41 15.79
CA ALA A 257 -21.60 -20.42 15.78
C ALA A 257 -21.76 -21.12 17.14
N ALA A 258 -20.66 -21.46 17.81
CA ALA A 258 -20.67 -22.06 19.16
C ALA A 258 -21.24 -21.10 20.23
N SER A 259 -20.90 -19.80 20.16
CA SER A 259 -21.45 -18.81 21.09
C SER A 259 -22.95 -18.55 20.89
N SER A 260 -23.43 -18.66 19.65
CA SER A 260 -24.86 -18.49 19.32
C SER A 260 -25.69 -19.72 19.71
N SER A 261 -25.13 -20.93 19.59
CA SER A 261 -25.81 -22.17 20.00
C SER A 261 -25.92 -22.28 21.53
N PHE A 262 -24.92 -21.82 22.29
CA PHE A 262 -25.04 -21.68 23.75
C PHE A 262 -26.14 -20.67 24.17
N SER A 263 -26.25 -19.56 23.46
CA SER A 263 -27.28 -18.54 23.74
C SER A 263 -28.71 -19.03 23.47
N LEU A 264 -28.89 -19.89 22.46
CA LEU A 264 -30.20 -20.48 22.15
C LEU A 264 -30.61 -21.56 23.16
N VAL A 265 -29.68 -22.44 23.56
CA VAL A 265 -29.96 -23.48 24.58
C VAL A 265 -30.27 -22.84 25.94
N ALA A 266 -29.50 -21.82 26.35
CA ALA A 266 -29.78 -21.10 27.60
C ALA A 266 -31.14 -20.38 27.58
N ALA A 267 -31.52 -19.79 26.43
CA ALA A 267 -32.83 -19.15 26.28
C ALA A 267 -34.00 -20.14 26.26
N GLU A 268 -33.79 -21.36 25.77
CA GLU A 268 -34.78 -22.45 25.82
C GLU A 268 -34.91 -23.05 27.23
N GLU A 269 -33.80 -23.21 27.95
CA GLU A 269 -33.80 -23.64 29.36
C GLU A 269 -34.50 -22.64 30.28
N GLU A 270 -34.26 -21.33 30.12
CA GLU A 270 -34.97 -20.28 30.87
C GLU A 270 -36.49 -20.26 30.58
N LYS A 271 -36.89 -20.50 29.34
CA LYS A 271 -38.32 -20.63 28.97
C LYS A 271 -38.95 -21.90 29.54
N GLY A 272 -38.22 -23.02 29.55
CA GLY A 272 -38.65 -24.28 30.15
C GLY A 272 -38.82 -24.20 31.67
N GLN A 273 -37.94 -23.48 32.37
CA GLN A 273 -38.02 -23.26 33.81
C GLN A 273 -39.20 -22.35 34.19
N LYS A 274 -39.46 -21.29 33.42
CA LYS A 274 -40.62 -20.41 33.62
C LYS A 274 -41.96 -21.11 33.37
N ASN A 275 -42.03 -22.03 32.40
CA ASN A 275 -43.24 -22.81 32.15
C ASN A 275 -43.52 -23.86 33.24
N LYS A 276 -42.48 -24.45 33.85
CA LYS A 276 -42.66 -25.39 34.98
C LYS A 276 -43.13 -24.69 36.26
N ASN A 277 -42.69 -23.46 36.52
CA ASN A 277 -43.14 -22.69 37.69
C ASN A 277 -44.58 -22.17 37.56
N ASN A 278 -45.15 -22.13 36.36
CA ASN A 278 -46.54 -21.73 36.12
C ASN A 278 -47.51 -22.93 36.05
N ALA A 279 -47.03 -24.17 36.25
CA ALA A 279 -47.81 -25.40 36.15
C ALA A 279 -47.99 -26.13 37.50
N ILE A 280 -48.04 -25.39 38.61
CA ILE A 280 -48.51 -25.91 39.90
C ILE A 280 -49.94 -25.38 40.12
N ASP A 281 -50.87 -26.33 40.19
CA ASP A 281 -52.34 -26.22 40.19
C ASP A 281 -52.96 -25.18 41.15
N PRO A 282 -54.08 -24.53 40.77
CA PRO A 282 -54.90 -23.69 41.62
C PRO A 282 -55.94 -24.52 42.38
N VAL A 283 -55.51 -25.33 43.36
CA VAL A 283 -56.44 -25.90 44.34
C VAL A 283 -55.73 -25.91 45.69
N LEU A 284 -55.98 -24.89 46.53
CA LEU A 284 -56.21 -25.00 47.98
C LEU A 284 -56.30 -23.61 48.63
N SER A 285 -57.28 -23.49 49.53
CA SER A 285 -57.50 -22.47 50.57
C SER A 285 -58.28 -21.18 50.21
N ASN A 286 -59.58 -21.36 49.98
CA ASN A 286 -60.56 -20.59 50.76
C ASN A 286 -60.43 -21.03 52.22
N PHE A 287 -60.20 -20.09 53.14
CA PHE A 287 -60.52 -20.06 54.58
C PHE A 287 -59.52 -19.09 55.24
N ASP A 288 -59.86 -17.82 55.45
CA ASP A 288 -60.54 -17.41 56.68
C ASP A 288 -60.93 -15.92 56.69
N ASN A 289 -62.02 -15.67 57.41
CA ASN A 289 -62.79 -14.43 57.47
C ASN A 289 -62.17 -13.32 58.37
N ASN A 290 -62.64 -12.10 58.11
CA ASN A 290 -62.95 -11.03 59.07
C ASN A 290 -61.88 -10.61 60.09
N MET A 291 -61.42 -9.36 59.99
CA MET A 291 -61.84 -8.28 60.91
C MET A 291 -61.06 -6.99 60.66
N LYS A 292 -61.81 -5.86 60.62
CA LYS A 292 -61.43 -4.48 61.02
C LYS A 292 -60.35 -3.81 60.15
N GLY A 293 -60.57 -2.70 59.46
CA GLY A 293 -61.57 -1.65 59.61
C GLY A 293 -60.85 -0.29 59.66
N LYS A 294 -61.33 0.69 58.86
CA LYS A 294 -61.12 2.16 58.97
C LYS A 294 -59.64 2.63 58.95
N SER A 295 -59.22 3.72 58.30
CA SER A 295 -59.85 4.99 57.91
C SER A 295 -58.78 5.81 57.17
N GLU A 296 -59.23 6.68 56.23
CA GLU A 296 -58.78 8.07 55.98
C GLU A 296 -57.27 8.31 55.68
N LEU A 297 -56.86 9.07 54.66
CA LEU A 297 -57.44 10.18 53.88
C LEU A 297 -56.73 10.23 52.51
#